data_AF-T0LXY2-F1
#
_entry.id   AF-T0LXY2-F1
#
_cell.length_a   1.000
_cell.length_b   1.000
_cell.length_c   1.000
_cell.angle_alpha   90.00
_cell.angle_beta   90.00
_cell.angle_gamma   90.00
#
_symmetry.space_group_name_H-M   'P 1'
#
loop_
_entity.id
_entity.type
_entity.pdbx_description
1 polymer ?
#
loop_
_entity_poly.entity_id
_entity_poly.type
_entity_poly.pdbx_seq_one_letter_code
_entity_poly.pdbx_strand_id
1 'polypeptide(L)'
;MISNRAMPTLDDFIPKPLTRRTEKFTKLCEFYIKTRGKAPESGYQVFDFIHEHKLPFDLKHFKLLSQEQILSVFWKWQRIMGIQKVRV
;
A
#
# COMPACT_ATOMS: atom_id res chain seq x y z
N MET A 1 11.60 -22.19 24.99
CA MET A 1 12.61 -21.53 24.14
C MET A 1 12.28 -20.04 24.12
N ILE A 2 13.12 -19.22 24.75
CA ILE A 2 12.91 -17.77 24.87
C ILE A 2 13.29 -17.14 23.53
N SER A 3 12.32 -16.59 22.80
CA SER A 3 12.54 -15.88 21.55
C SER A 3 13.51 -14.72 21.78
N ASN A 4 14.66 -14.79 21.12
CA ASN A 4 15.68 -13.76 21.10
C ASN A 4 15.06 -12.50 20.46
N ARG A 5 14.59 -11.55 21.29
CA ARG A 5 14.07 -10.26 20.81
C ARG A 5 15.29 -9.45 20.37
N ALA A 6 15.56 -9.46 19.06
CA ALA A 6 16.61 -8.63 18.47
C ALA A 6 16.42 -7.18 18.92
N MET A 7 17.45 -6.58 19.49
CA MET A 7 17.44 -5.17 19.85
C MET A 7 17.29 -4.34 18.55
N PRO A 8 16.40 -3.34 18.53
CA PRO A 8 16.22 -2.50 17.36
C PRO A 8 17.54 -1.75 17.06
N THR A 9 18.02 -1.83 15.82
CA THR A 9 19.24 -1.16 15.39
C THR A 9 18.92 0.19 14.74
N LEU A 10 19.93 1.07 14.60
CA LEU A 10 19.78 2.34 13.88
C LEU A 10 19.23 2.15 12.45
N ASP A 11 19.53 1.01 11.82
CA ASP A 11 19.00 0.62 10.50
C ASP A 11 17.48 0.40 10.48
N ASP A 12 16.85 0.10 11.62
CA ASP A 12 15.38 0.01 11.71
C ASP A 12 14.71 1.38 11.58
N PHE A 13 15.45 2.47 11.78
CA PHE A 13 14.99 3.84 11.62
C PHE A 13 15.28 4.42 10.24
N ILE A 14 16.15 3.75 9.46
CA ILE A 14 16.40 4.12 8.06
C ILE A 14 15.18 3.66 7.25
N PRO A 15 14.47 4.58 6.57
CA PRO A 15 13.32 4.21 5.77
C PRO A 15 13.77 3.26 4.65
N LYS A 16 13.41 1.98 4.78
CA LYS A 16 13.71 0.96 3.77
C LYS A 16 13.07 1.37 2.45
N PRO A 17 13.77 1.23 1.31
CA PRO A 17 13.22 1.57 0.01
C PRO A 17 11.91 0.80 -0.21
N LEU A 18 10.94 1.46 -0.85
CA LEU A 18 9.66 0.84 -1.14
C LEU A 18 9.89 -0.40 -2.00
N THR A 19 9.27 -1.52 -1.62
CA THR A 19 9.24 -2.67 -2.51
C THR A 19 8.50 -2.27 -3.80
N ARG A 20 8.95 -2.75 -4.96
CA ARG A 20 8.33 -2.48 -6.29
C ARG A 20 6.79 -2.66 -6.28
N ARG A 21 6.28 -3.62 -5.50
CA ARG A 21 4.83 -3.84 -5.30
C ARG A 21 4.14 -2.66 -4.59
N THR A 22 4.77 -2.10 -3.57
CA THR A 22 4.26 -0.92 -2.84
C THR A 22 4.29 0.33 -3.70
N GLU A 23 5.34 0.54 -4.50
CA GLU A 23 5.40 1.66 -5.46
C GLU A 23 4.25 1.61 -6.48
N LYS A 24 4.01 0.42 -7.06
CA LYS A 24 2.87 0.22 -7.97
C LYS A 24 1.53 0.40 -7.26
N PHE A 25 1.43 0.02 -5.98
CA PHE A 25 0.23 0.22 -5.19
C PHE A 25 -0.01 1.71 -4.88
N THR A 26 1.05 2.49 -4.63
CA THR A 26 0.94 3.96 -4.53
C THR A 26 0.35 4.54 -5.80
N LYS A 27 0.86 4.15 -6.99
CA LYS A 27 0.29 4.58 -8.28
C LYS A 27 -1.17 4.18 -8.46
N LEU A 28 -1.56 3.01 -7.95
CA LEU A 28 -2.97 2.59 -7.94
C LEU A 28 -3.84 3.50 -7.06
N CYS A 29 -3.37 3.84 -5.85
CA CYS A 29 -4.07 4.78 -4.98
C CYS A 29 -4.13 6.20 -5.57
N GLU A 30 -3.08 6.66 -6.24
CA GLU A 30 -3.10 7.93 -6.99
C GLU A 30 -4.12 7.90 -8.13
N PHE A 31 -4.20 6.79 -8.87
CA PHE A 31 -5.21 6.60 -9.90
C PHE A 31 -6.62 6.63 -9.30
N TYR A 32 -6.83 5.96 -8.17
CA TYR A 32 -8.09 6.03 -7.41
C TYR A 32 -8.45 7.48 -7.04
N ILE A 33 -7.50 8.25 -6.49
CA ILE A 33 -7.71 9.65 -6.10
C ILE A 33 -8.09 10.50 -7.32
N LYS A 34 -7.41 10.32 -8.45
CA LYS A 34 -7.74 11.04 -9.69
C LYS A 34 -9.15 10.71 -10.20
N THR A 35 -9.61 9.47 -10.02
CA THR A 35 -10.95 9.06 -10.47
C THR A 35 -12.06 9.45 -9.50
N ARG A 36 -11.83 9.37 -8.20
CA ARG A 36 -12.86 9.57 -7.16
C ARG A 36 -12.77 10.93 -6.44
N GLY A 37 -11.72 11.71 -6.67
CA GLY A 37 -11.47 13.00 -6.00
C GLY A 37 -11.00 12.90 -4.54
N LYS A 38 -10.93 11.69 -3.98
CA LYS A 38 -10.54 11.46 -2.58
C LYS A 38 -9.68 10.21 -2.40
N ALA A 39 -8.91 10.18 -1.32
CA ALA A 39 -8.11 9.02 -0.95
C ALA A 39 -8.99 7.83 -0.52
N PRO A 40 -8.56 6.59 -0.78
CA PRO A 40 -9.28 5.42 -0.27
C PRO A 40 -9.20 5.38 1.26
N GLU A 41 -10.35 5.21 1.90
CA GLU A 41 -10.48 5.13 3.35
C GLU A 41 -10.28 3.69 3.85
N SER A 42 -10.51 2.71 2.98
CA SER A 42 -10.33 1.29 3.28
C SER A 42 -9.74 0.54 2.09
N GLY A 43 -9.04 -0.56 2.36
CA GLY A 43 -8.55 -1.43 1.29
C GLY A 43 -9.67 -2.19 0.56
N TYR A 44 -10.87 -2.26 1.15
CA TYR A 44 -12.07 -2.78 0.48
C TYR A 44 -12.47 -1.88 -0.69
N GLN A 45 -12.50 -0.55 -0.49
CA GLN A 45 -12.76 0.40 -1.58
C GLN A 45 -11.75 0.27 -2.73
N VAL A 46 -10.48 -0.01 -2.41
CA VAL A 46 -9.44 -0.24 -3.42
C VAL A 46 -9.70 -1.53 -4.18
N PHE A 47 -10.08 -2.60 -3.49
CA PHE A 47 -10.42 -3.89 -4.10
C PHE A 47 -11.60 -3.77 -5.07
N ASP A 48 -12.69 -3.13 -4.64
CA ASP A 48 -13.88 -2.92 -5.47
C ASP A 48 -13.52 -2.09 -6.70
N PHE A 49 -12.77 -1.01 -6.50
CA PHE A 49 -12.29 -0.15 -7.59
C PHE A 49 -11.44 -0.91 -8.62
N ILE A 50 -10.52 -1.77 -8.19
CA ILE A 50 -9.70 -2.62 -9.07
C ILE A 50 -10.60 -3.47 -9.99
N HIS A 51 -11.69 -4.01 -9.46
CA HIS A 51 -12.55 -4.93 -10.19
C HIS A 51 -13.54 -4.20 -11.10
N GLU A 52 -14.11 -3.10 -10.63
CA GLU A 52 -15.08 -2.29 -11.37
C GLU A 52 -14.46 -1.45 -12.49
N HIS A 53 -13.20 -1.00 -12.35
CA HIS A 53 -12.60 -0.06 -13.28
C HIS A 53 -11.63 -0.73 -14.25
N LYS A 54 -11.48 -0.10 -15.43
CA LYS A 54 -10.43 -0.46 -16.39
C LYS A 54 -9.11 0.14 -15.94
N LEU A 55 -8.22 -0.72 -15.45
CA LEU A 55 -6.91 -0.32 -14.98
C LEU A 55 -5.92 -0.11 -16.15
N PRO A 56 -4.99 0.86 -16.03
CA PRO A 56 -3.81 0.96 -16.89
C PRO A 56 -3.02 -0.35 -16.92
N PHE A 57 -2.31 -0.61 -18.03
CA PHE A 57 -1.57 -1.86 -18.25
C PHE A 57 -0.68 -2.25 -17.06
N ASP A 58 0.07 -1.28 -16.52
CA ASP A 58 1.00 -1.50 -15.40
C ASP A 58 0.33 -1.91 -14.08
N LEU A 59 -0.98 -1.64 -13.94
CA LEU A 59 -1.78 -1.90 -12.74
C LEU A 59 -2.70 -3.12 -12.90
N LYS A 60 -2.84 -3.69 -14.11
CA LYS A 60 -3.73 -4.84 -14.36
C LYS A 60 -3.45 -6.06 -13.48
N HIS A 61 -2.19 -6.28 -13.12
CA HIS A 61 -1.80 -7.38 -12.23
C HIS A 61 -2.50 -7.35 -10.86
N PHE A 62 -2.99 -6.19 -10.40
CA PHE A 62 -3.77 -6.09 -9.15
C PHE A 62 -5.13 -6.80 -9.24
N LYS A 63 -5.69 -7.00 -10.44
CA LYS A 63 -6.93 -7.80 -10.63
C LYS A 63 -6.73 -9.29 -10.34
N LEU A 64 -5.49 -9.77 -10.30
CA LEU A 64 -5.18 -11.17 -10.01
C LEU A 64 -4.97 -11.43 -8.52
N LEU A 65 -4.98 -10.37 -7.70
CA LEU A 65 -4.75 -10.49 -6.27
C LEU A 65 -6.06 -10.73 -5.53
N SER A 66 -6.00 -11.56 -4.49
CA SER A 66 -7.14 -11.73 -3.59
C SER A 66 -7.40 -10.46 -2.78
N GLN A 67 -8.61 -10.35 -2.25
CA GLN A 67 -9.00 -9.24 -1.39
C GLN A 67 -8.05 -9.10 -0.18
N GLU A 68 -7.70 -10.21 0.48
CA GLU A 68 -6.74 -10.21 1.59
C GLU A 68 -5.37 -9.68 1.20
N GLN A 69 -4.89 -10.04 0.00
CA GLN A 69 -3.62 -9.53 -0.52
C GLN A 69 -3.68 -8.03 -0.80
N ILE A 70 -4.81 -7.50 -1.26
CA ILE A 70 -5.02 -6.06 -1.45
C ILE A 70 -5.08 -5.34 -0.11
N LEU A 71 -5.83 -5.87 0.86
CA LEU A 71 -5.91 -5.32 2.22
C LEU A 71 -4.53 -5.24 2.87
N SER A 72 -3.74 -6.32 2.80
CA SER A 72 -2.38 -6.36 3.35
C SER A 72 -1.48 -5.25 2.78
N VAL A 73 -1.51 -5.04 1.47
CA VAL A 73 -0.73 -3.98 0.81
C VAL A 73 -1.27 -2.60 1.16
N PHE A 74 -2.60 -2.44 1.28
CA PHE A 74 -3.24 -1.20 1.71
C PHE A 74 -2.77 -0.77 3.11
N TRP A 75 -2.78 -1.67 4.09
CA TRP A 75 -2.30 -1.36 5.44
C TRP A 75 -0.83 -0.96 5.45
N LYS A 76 0.00 -1.62 4.64
CA LYS A 76 1.41 -1.24 4.47
C LYS A 76 1.54 0.17 3.88
N TRP A 77 0.77 0.47 2.84
CA TRP A 77 0.73 1.79 2.21
C TRP A 77 0.26 2.88 3.19
N GLN A 78 -0.83 2.65 3.93
CA GLN A 78 -1.31 3.58 4.95
C GLN A 78 -0.28 3.86 6.04
N ARG A 79 0.43 2.82 6.51
CA ARG A 79 1.51 3.00 7.49
C ARG A 79 2.60 3.91 6.95
N ILE A 80 3.02 3.71 5.71
CA ILE A 80 4.07 4.51 5.05
C ILE A 80 3.63 5.97 4.88
N MET A 81 2.41 6.20 4.38
CA MET A 81 1.88 7.55 4.16
C MET A 81 1.59 8.27 5.50
N GLY A 82 1.14 7.54 6.52
CA GLY A 82 0.95 8.04 7.87
C GLY A 82 2.26 8.47 8.54
N ILE A 83 3.33 7.69 8.35
CA ILE A 83 4.68 8.08 8.81
C ILE A 83 5.15 9.36 8.13
N GLN A 84 4.88 9.54 6.83
CA GLN A 84 5.23 10.78 6.12
C GLN A 84 4.45 12.00 6.64
N LYS A 85 3.16 11.85 6.95
CA LYS A 85 2.34 12.95 7.48
C LYS A 85 2.77 13.45 8.87
N VAL A 86 3.40 12.61 9.69
CA VAL A 86 3.87 12.99 11.05
C VAL A 86 5.26 13.65 11.03
N ARG A 87 6.00 13.52 9.92
CA ARG A 87 7.35 14.08 9.77
C ARG A 87 7.37 15.47 9.10
N VAL A 88 6.23 16.15 8.98
CA VAL A 88 6.11 17.52 8.46
C VAL A 88 5.75 18.45 9.60
#